data_AF-A0AAP2HA89-F1
#
_entry.id   AF-A0AAP2HA89-F1
#
_cell.length_a   1.000
_cell.length_b   1.000
_cell.length_c   1.000
_cell.angle_alpha   90.00
_cell.angle_beta   90.00
_cell.angle_gamma   90.00
#
_symmetry.space_group_name_H-M   'P 1'
#
loop_
_entity.id
_entity.type
_entity.pdbx_description
1 polymer ?
#
loop_
_entity_poly.entity_id
_entity_poly.type
_entity_poly.pdbx_seq_one_letter_code
_entity_poly.pdbx_strand_id
1 'polypeptide(L)'
;MNALKVCAGALLLVAGVGVWKTYVSTGRVDPKAWVSEHVGSGGKAEGDSARGFKSMPLPDGVPSRGVVVFAPKHCTSDAARRTDELVRHLSKHGVAYSRTDSASFNSITSQEEATRVMSVMNGPVPIVYVNGRAKANPTPQEVVAEFRGKKAG
;
A
#
# COMPACT_ATOMS: atom_id res chain seq x y z
N MET A 1 59.48 -9.89 -23.68
CA MET A 1 58.96 -9.00 -22.62
C MET A 1 57.45 -9.27 -22.58
N ASN A 2 57.00 -10.29 -21.85
CA ASN A 2 56.44 -10.24 -20.47
C ASN A 2 55.20 -9.29 -20.41
N ALA A 3 54.01 -9.62 -19.89
CA ALA A 3 53.47 -10.80 -19.22
C ALA A 3 51.93 -10.66 -19.11
N LEU A 4 51.30 -11.82 -18.90
CA LEU A 4 49.92 -12.13 -18.52
C LEU A 4 49.52 -11.59 -17.12
N LYS A 5 48.26 -11.13 -16.90
CA LYS A 5 47.34 -11.41 -15.75
C LYS A 5 46.17 -10.38 -15.65
N VAL A 6 44.87 -10.75 -15.76
CA VAL A 6 43.82 -11.19 -14.77
C VAL A 6 43.28 -10.11 -13.79
N CYS A 7 41.94 -10.15 -13.57
CA CYS A 7 41.12 -9.64 -12.44
C CYS A 7 40.60 -8.20 -12.56
N ALA A 8 39.44 -7.79 -12.03
CA ALA A 8 38.21 -8.38 -11.48
C ALA A 8 37.25 -7.18 -11.23
N GLY A 9 35.99 -7.44 -10.90
CA GLY A 9 34.88 -6.47 -10.94
C GLY A 9 34.92 -5.25 -10.01
N ALA A 10 34.05 -4.28 -10.31
CA ALA A 10 33.33 -3.38 -9.40
C ALA A 10 32.30 -2.59 -10.26
N LEU A 11 31.05 -3.03 -10.43
CA LEU A 11 29.90 -2.71 -9.57
C LEU A 11 30.22 -1.74 -8.42
N LEU A 12 29.65 -0.53 -8.49
CA LEU A 12 29.19 0.32 -7.36
C LEU A 12 28.46 1.54 -7.98
N LEU A 13 27.14 1.48 -8.14
CA LEU A 13 26.16 2.07 -7.21
C LEU A 13 26.54 3.48 -6.72
N VAL A 14 26.21 4.50 -7.51
CA VAL A 14 26.03 5.87 -6.99
C VAL A 14 24.69 6.42 -7.48
N ALA A 15 23.61 5.79 -7.05
CA ALA A 15 22.26 6.35 -7.10
C ALA A 15 21.51 5.84 -5.87
N GLY A 16 21.84 6.36 -4.69
CA GLY A 16 21.20 5.87 -3.47
C GLY A 16 21.35 6.72 -2.22
N VAL A 17 22.22 7.73 -2.20
CA VAL A 17 22.51 8.46 -0.95
C VAL A 17 22.03 9.93 -0.98
N GLY A 18 21.72 10.47 -2.15
CA GLY A 18 21.35 11.89 -2.30
C GLY A 18 19.94 12.27 -1.83
N VAL A 19 18.99 11.32 -1.81
CA VAL A 19 17.56 11.64 -1.58
C VAL A 19 17.14 11.45 -0.12
N TRP A 20 17.91 10.72 0.70
CA TRP A 20 17.49 10.45 2.08
C TRP A 20 17.59 11.70 3.00
N LYS A 21 18.40 12.70 2.63
CA LYS A 21 18.64 13.87 3.50
C LYS A 21 17.59 14.98 3.36
N THR A 22 16.86 15.03 2.24
CA THR A 22 15.65 15.89 2.10
C THR A 22 14.39 15.21 2.62
N TYR A 23 14.47 13.90 2.89
CA TYR A 23 13.37 12.98 3.23
C TYR A 23 12.75 13.18 4.62
N VAL A 24 13.38 13.95 5.51
CA VAL A 24 12.97 14.05 6.94
C VAL A 24 12.33 15.40 7.30
N SER A 25 12.34 16.42 6.43
CA SER A 25 12.03 17.79 6.87
C SER A 25 10.66 18.39 6.49
N THR A 26 9.86 17.81 5.58
CA THR A 26 8.69 18.56 5.05
C THR A 26 7.34 17.82 4.98
N GLY A 27 7.25 16.54 5.34
CA GLY A 27 5.97 15.88 5.67
C GLY A 27 4.86 15.91 4.60
N ARG A 28 5.16 16.25 3.34
CA ARG A 28 4.22 16.17 2.22
C ARG A 28 4.89 15.49 1.05
N VAL A 29 4.59 14.20 0.90
CA VAL A 29 4.85 13.47 -0.34
C VAL A 29 3.73 13.87 -1.30
N ASP A 30 4.06 14.26 -2.53
CA ASP A 30 3.06 14.29 -3.60
C ASP A 30 2.66 12.82 -3.86
N PRO A 31 1.44 12.39 -3.48
CA PRO A 31 1.10 10.97 -3.48
C PRO A 31 1.16 10.35 -4.87
N LYS A 32 0.94 11.16 -5.92
CA LYS A 32 1.01 10.69 -7.31
C LYS A 32 2.44 10.40 -7.74
N ALA A 33 3.39 11.28 -7.41
CA ALA A 33 4.78 11.12 -7.81
C ALA A 33 5.43 9.87 -7.20
N TRP A 34 5.18 9.58 -5.92
CA TRP A 34 5.71 8.37 -5.26
C TRP A 34 5.10 7.08 -5.81
N VAL A 35 3.78 7.07 -6.02
CA VAL A 35 3.05 5.91 -6.57
C VAL A 35 3.53 5.56 -7.98
N SER A 36 3.74 6.56 -8.84
CA SER A 36 4.22 6.35 -10.21
C SER A 36 5.62 5.72 -10.28
N GLU A 37 6.48 6.00 -9.30
CA GLU A 37 7.88 5.52 -9.31
C GLU A 37 8.05 4.15 -8.63
N HIS A 38 7.23 3.81 -7.63
CA HIS A 38 7.44 2.62 -6.79
C HIS A 38 6.35 1.53 -6.92
N VAL A 39 5.20 1.86 -7.52
CA VAL A 39 4.08 0.93 -7.70
C VAL A 39 3.95 0.57 -9.18
N GLY A 40 4.84 -0.31 -9.65
CA GLY A 40 4.70 -0.90 -10.98
C GLY A 40 3.37 -1.65 -11.12
N SER A 41 2.75 -1.54 -12.31
CA SER A 41 1.53 -2.23 -12.74
C SER A 41 1.65 -3.74 -12.50
N GLY A 42 1.22 -4.19 -11.33
CA GLY A 42 1.39 -5.56 -10.85
C GLY A 42 0.02 -6.22 -10.70
N GLY A 43 -0.12 -7.41 -11.29
CA GLY A 43 -1.38 -8.14 -11.49
C GLY A 43 -2.22 -8.40 -10.24
N LYS A 44 -3.46 -8.86 -10.51
CA LYS A 44 -4.49 -9.24 -9.53
C LYS A 44 -3.86 -10.03 -8.38
N ALA A 45 -4.06 -9.56 -7.14
CA ALA A 45 -3.72 -10.36 -5.97
C ALA A 45 -4.71 -11.51 -5.87
N GLU A 46 -4.28 -12.73 -6.14
CA GLU A 46 -5.13 -13.91 -6.04
C GLU A 46 -5.19 -14.41 -4.58
N GLY A 47 -6.41 -14.76 -4.16
CA GLY A 47 -6.70 -15.37 -2.86
C GLY A 47 -6.80 -14.40 -1.66
N ASP A 48 -7.61 -14.81 -0.70
CA ASP A 48 -7.69 -14.18 0.62
C ASP A 48 -6.42 -14.47 1.42
N SER A 49 -6.01 -13.51 2.24
CA SER A 49 -4.87 -13.68 3.15
C SER A 49 -5.30 -14.43 4.42
N ALA A 50 -4.37 -15.18 5.02
CA ALA A 50 -4.55 -15.76 6.36
C ALA A 50 -4.83 -14.71 7.46
N ARG A 51 -4.60 -13.42 7.16
CA ARG A 51 -4.86 -12.27 8.05
C ARG A 51 -6.25 -11.64 7.83
N GLY A 52 -7.09 -12.26 7.01
CA GLY A 52 -8.46 -11.83 6.76
C GLY A 52 -8.60 -10.63 5.82
N PHE A 53 -7.53 -10.20 5.14
CA PHE A 53 -7.64 -9.33 3.97
C PHE A 53 -8.16 -10.14 2.79
N LYS A 54 -9.23 -9.65 2.17
CA LYS A 54 -9.90 -10.31 1.05
C LYS A 54 -9.40 -9.77 -0.28
N SER A 55 -9.26 -10.64 -1.28
CA SER A 55 -8.97 -10.19 -2.64
C SER A 55 -10.16 -9.40 -3.19
N MET A 56 -9.90 -8.18 -3.68
CA MET A 56 -10.94 -7.29 -4.17
C MET A 56 -10.50 -6.58 -5.45
N PRO A 57 -11.45 -6.22 -6.33
CA PRO A 57 -11.15 -5.25 -7.37
C PRO A 57 -10.62 -3.96 -6.72
N LEU A 58 -9.69 -3.33 -7.41
CA LEU A 58 -9.16 -2.05 -6.97
C LEU A 58 -10.15 -0.95 -7.31
N PRO A 59 -10.35 0.03 -6.42
CA PRO A 59 -11.06 1.23 -6.79
C PRO A 59 -10.33 1.98 -7.92
N ASP A 60 -11.08 2.73 -8.71
CA ASP A 60 -10.54 3.53 -9.81
C ASP A 60 -9.51 4.54 -9.28
N GLY A 61 -8.36 4.64 -9.96
CA GLY A 61 -7.28 5.55 -9.57
C GLY A 61 -6.48 5.11 -8.33
N VAL A 62 -6.79 3.95 -7.74
CA VAL A 62 -6.02 3.36 -6.62
C VAL A 62 -4.94 2.43 -7.16
N PRO A 63 -3.66 2.60 -6.73
CA PRO A 63 -2.59 1.72 -7.17
C PRO A 63 -2.75 0.27 -6.67
N SER A 64 -2.32 -0.70 -7.48
CA SER A 64 -2.42 -2.13 -7.13
C SER A 64 -1.44 -2.59 -6.06
N ARG A 65 -0.44 -1.76 -5.74
CA ARG A 65 0.55 -2.00 -4.68
C ARG A 65 0.60 -0.84 -3.71
N GLY A 66 1.10 -1.12 -2.51
CA GLY A 66 1.13 -0.15 -1.42
C GLY A 66 -0.03 -0.29 -0.47
N VAL A 67 -0.10 0.64 0.47
CA VAL A 67 -1.18 0.75 1.45
C VAL A 67 -2.07 1.92 1.09
N VAL A 68 -3.37 1.69 0.98
CA VAL A 68 -4.36 2.76 0.75
C VAL A 68 -5.41 2.70 1.84
N VAL A 69 -5.54 3.81 2.57
CA VAL A 69 -6.44 3.98 3.70
C VAL A 69 -7.66 4.76 3.22
N PHE A 70 -8.80 4.10 3.21
CA PHE A 70 -10.09 4.70 2.94
C PHE A 70 -10.76 5.12 4.24
N ALA A 71 -11.00 6.43 4.38
CA ALA A 71 -11.65 7.04 5.53
C ALA A 71 -12.59 8.16 5.05
N PRO A 72 -13.92 7.97 5.11
CA PRO A 72 -14.89 8.96 4.68
C PRO A 72 -14.70 10.32 5.38
N LYS A 73 -15.00 11.42 4.67
CA LYS A 73 -14.85 12.80 5.18
C LYS A 73 -15.61 13.03 6.49
N HIS A 74 -16.80 12.43 6.60
CA HIS A 74 -17.67 12.54 7.78
C HIS A 74 -17.67 11.23 8.56
N CYS A 75 -16.52 10.86 9.11
CA CYS A 75 -16.42 9.74 10.04
C CYS A 75 -16.75 10.16 11.48
N THR A 76 -17.25 9.23 12.28
CA THR A 76 -17.44 9.45 13.72
C THR A 76 -16.10 9.70 14.41
N SER A 77 -16.09 10.37 15.57
CA SER A 77 -14.86 10.67 16.31
C SER A 77 -14.00 9.44 16.61
N ASP A 78 -14.63 8.30 16.93
CA ASP A 78 -13.91 7.03 17.14
C ASP A 78 -13.28 6.48 15.85
N ALA A 79 -13.96 6.60 14.72
CA ALA A 79 -13.44 6.21 13.42
C ALA A 79 -12.28 7.09 12.97
N ALA A 80 -12.39 8.41 13.19
CA ALA A 80 -11.30 9.35 12.95
C ALA A 80 -10.08 8.97 13.79
N ARG A 81 -10.26 8.75 15.11
CA ARG A 81 -9.19 8.36 16.03
C ARG A 81 -8.49 7.07 15.60
N ARG A 82 -9.24 6.03 15.22
CA ARG A 82 -8.66 4.76 14.74
C ARG A 82 -7.88 4.94 13.43
N THR A 83 -8.40 5.77 12.53
CA THR A 83 -7.69 6.11 11.28
C THR A 83 -6.38 6.84 11.57
N ASP A 84 -6.40 7.83 12.46
CA ASP A 84 -5.23 8.63 12.82
C ASP A 84 -4.19 7.78 13.56
N GLU A 85 -4.64 6.85 14.40
CA GLU A 85 -3.76 5.87 15.04
C GLU A 85 -3.08 4.96 14.01
N LEU A 86 -3.84 4.43 13.06
CA LEU A 86 -3.35 3.59 11.97
C LEU A 86 -2.27 4.32 11.16
N VAL A 87 -2.56 5.51 10.62
CA VAL A 87 -1.61 6.23 9.77
C VAL A 87 -0.35 6.65 10.53
N ARG A 88 -0.49 7.01 11.80
CA ARG A 88 0.64 7.29 12.70
C ARG A 88 1.52 6.04 12.89
N HIS A 89 0.92 4.87 13.06
CA HIS A 89 1.64 3.62 13.19
C HIS A 89 2.37 3.26 11.89
N LEU A 90 1.71 3.36 10.73
CA LEU A 90 2.34 3.12 9.42
C LEU A 90 3.56 4.01 9.21
N SER A 91 3.42 5.31 9.52
CA SER A 91 4.51 6.29 9.44
C SER A 91 5.70 5.90 10.33
N LYS A 92 5.43 5.53 11.59
CA LYS A 92 6.48 5.06 12.54
C LYS A 92 7.21 3.81 12.04
N HIS A 93 6.53 2.96 11.29
CA HIS A 93 7.08 1.72 10.76
C HIS A 93 7.64 1.85 9.32
N GLY A 94 7.77 3.08 8.80
CA GLY A 94 8.31 3.36 7.47
C GLY A 94 7.45 2.80 6.33
N VAL A 95 6.15 2.60 6.57
CA VAL A 95 5.20 2.13 5.57
C VAL A 95 4.52 3.33 4.93
N ALA A 96 4.83 3.59 3.66
CA ALA A 96 4.15 4.61 2.88
C ALA A 96 2.68 4.22 2.64
N TYR A 97 1.80 5.21 2.71
CA TYR A 97 0.37 5.03 2.48
C TYR A 97 -0.24 6.21 1.72
N SER A 98 -1.34 5.96 1.01
CA SER A 98 -2.23 7.00 0.48
C SER A 98 -3.52 7.03 1.30
N ARG A 99 -4.11 8.21 1.51
CA ARG A 99 -5.42 8.36 2.16
C ARG A 99 -6.42 8.91 1.15
N THR A 100 -7.58 8.29 1.07
CA THR A 100 -8.70 8.74 0.24
C THR A 100 -10.00 8.70 1.04
N ASP A 101 -10.94 9.55 0.67
CA ASP A 101 -12.29 9.60 1.24
C ASP A 101 -13.36 8.97 0.34
N SER A 102 -12.99 8.62 -0.90
CA SER A 102 -13.88 8.08 -1.92
C SER A 102 -13.24 6.92 -2.68
N ALA A 103 -14.09 6.00 -3.12
CA ALA A 103 -13.75 4.79 -3.85
C ALA A 103 -14.83 4.58 -4.90
N SER A 104 -14.44 4.60 -6.17
CA SER A 104 -15.27 4.31 -7.33
C SER A 104 -14.86 2.95 -7.88
N PHE A 105 -15.81 2.17 -8.41
CA PHE A 105 -15.50 0.88 -9.02
C PHE A 105 -16.23 0.76 -10.36
N ASN A 106 -15.58 1.16 -11.44
CA ASN A 106 -16.12 1.02 -12.80
C ASN A 106 -15.83 -0.34 -13.43
N SER A 107 -14.95 -1.14 -12.82
CA SER A 107 -14.48 -2.42 -13.37
C SER A 107 -15.18 -3.66 -12.80
N ILE A 108 -16.26 -3.51 -12.03
CA ILE A 108 -16.97 -4.66 -11.45
C ILE A 108 -17.76 -5.34 -12.56
N THR A 109 -17.42 -6.60 -12.84
CA THR A 109 -18.01 -7.35 -13.96
C THR A 109 -19.03 -8.40 -13.53
N SER A 110 -19.20 -8.67 -12.24
CA SER A 110 -20.10 -9.71 -11.75
C SER A 110 -20.76 -9.41 -10.40
N GLN A 111 -21.90 -10.05 -10.16
CA GLN A 111 -22.70 -9.87 -8.95
C GLN A 111 -21.97 -10.41 -7.70
N GLU A 112 -21.24 -11.51 -7.82
CA GLU A 112 -20.44 -12.03 -6.70
C GLU A 112 -19.31 -11.08 -6.33
N GLU A 113 -18.70 -10.39 -7.29
CA GLU A 113 -17.68 -9.39 -7.03
C GLU A 113 -18.27 -8.14 -6.37
N ALA A 114 -19.40 -7.65 -6.87
CA ALA A 114 -20.16 -6.56 -6.25
C ALA A 114 -20.49 -6.86 -4.78
N THR A 115 -20.96 -8.08 -4.49
CA THR A 115 -21.31 -8.51 -3.14
C THR A 115 -20.10 -8.51 -2.20
N ARG A 116 -18.93 -8.97 -2.67
CA ARG A 116 -17.68 -8.93 -1.88
C ARG A 116 -17.24 -7.50 -1.59
N VAL A 117 -17.28 -6.63 -2.60
CA VAL A 117 -16.94 -5.20 -2.45
C VAL A 117 -17.87 -4.54 -1.44
N MET A 118 -19.18 -4.71 -1.60
CA MET A 118 -20.17 -4.17 -0.67
C MET A 118 -19.95 -4.68 0.76
N SER A 119 -19.64 -5.97 0.94
CA SER A 119 -19.38 -6.54 2.27
C SER A 119 -18.21 -5.88 3.00
N VAL A 120 -17.14 -5.52 2.30
CA VAL A 120 -15.99 -4.83 2.91
C VAL A 120 -16.25 -3.32 3.04
N MET A 121 -16.83 -2.70 2.00
CA MET A 121 -17.06 -1.25 1.97
C MET A 121 -18.14 -0.78 2.95
N ASN A 122 -19.12 -1.64 3.27
CA ASN A 122 -20.11 -1.40 4.32
C ASN A 122 -19.61 -1.79 5.72
N GLY A 123 -18.38 -2.28 5.82
CA GLY A 123 -17.76 -2.60 7.10
C GLY A 123 -17.35 -1.35 7.89
N PRO A 124 -16.89 -1.54 9.13
CA PRO A 124 -16.38 -0.43 9.94
C PRO A 124 -15.15 0.21 9.28
N VAL A 125 -15.15 1.53 9.18
CA VAL A 125 -13.99 2.33 8.72
C VAL A 125 -12.91 2.37 9.80
N PRO A 126 -11.61 2.54 9.48
CA PRO A 126 -11.06 2.70 8.14
C PRO A 126 -11.05 1.38 7.39
N ILE A 127 -11.29 1.44 6.08
CA ILE A 127 -11.06 0.31 5.18
C ILE A 127 -9.65 0.46 4.61
N VAL A 128 -8.87 -0.61 4.61
CA VAL A 128 -7.48 -0.54 4.18
C VAL A 128 -7.22 -1.56 3.08
N TYR A 129 -6.72 -1.06 1.96
CA TYR A 129 -6.16 -1.85 0.89
C TYR A 129 -4.65 -2.03 1.12
N VAL A 130 -4.18 -3.26 0.98
CA VAL A 130 -2.77 -3.64 0.99
C VAL A 130 -2.53 -4.53 -0.22
N ASN A 131 -1.77 -4.03 -1.20
CA ASN A 131 -1.39 -4.78 -2.39
C ASN A 131 -2.56 -5.50 -3.10
N GLY A 132 -3.70 -4.82 -3.28
CA GLY A 132 -4.88 -5.39 -3.98
C GLY A 132 -5.79 -6.27 -3.11
N ARG A 133 -5.50 -6.42 -1.82
CA ARG A 133 -6.42 -7.02 -0.85
C ARG A 133 -6.94 -5.96 0.08
N ALA A 134 -8.17 -6.08 0.60
CA ALA A 134 -8.64 -5.13 1.60
C ALA A 134 -9.39 -5.76 2.76
N LYS A 135 -9.43 -5.00 3.86
CA LYS A 135 -10.06 -5.36 5.12
C LYS A 135 -10.73 -4.13 5.73
N ALA A 136 -11.89 -4.32 6.31
CA ALA A 136 -12.57 -3.29 7.10
C ALA A 136 -12.04 -3.30 8.54
N ASN A 137 -11.71 -2.12 9.05
CA ASN A 137 -11.16 -1.88 10.40
C ASN A 137 -10.03 -2.86 10.82
N PRO A 138 -8.96 -3.01 10.03
CA PRO A 138 -7.81 -3.76 10.50
C PRO A 138 -7.07 -3.01 11.61
N THR A 139 -6.39 -3.76 12.46
CA THR A 139 -5.44 -3.19 13.41
C THR A 139 -4.19 -2.69 12.67
N PRO A 140 -3.46 -1.71 13.23
CA PRO A 140 -2.24 -1.21 12.60
C PRO A 140 -1.17 -2.28 12.35
N GLN A 141 -1.05 -3.23 13.27
CA GLN A 141 -0.09 -4.34 13.19
C GLN A 141 -0.43 -5.28 12.05
N GLU A 142 -1.72 -5.58 11.82
CA GLU A 142 -2.16 -6.41 10.70
C GLU A 142 -1.82 -5.79 9.35
N VAL A 143 -1.96 -4.47 9.21
CA VAL A 143 -1.62 -3.77 7.96
C VAL A 143 -0.13 -3.84 7.69
N VAL A 144 0.71 -3.60 8.71
CA VAL A 144 2.16 -3.72 8.58
C VAL A 144 2.57 -5.16 8.25
N ALA A 145 1.96 -6.14 8.92
CA ALA A 145 2.23 -7.55 8.69
C ALA A 145 1.79 -8.03 7.29
N GLU A 146 0.65 -7.55 6.79
CA GLU A 146 0.19 -7.86 5.43
C GLU A 146 1.09 -7.17 4.38
N PHE A 147 1.47 -5.92 4.61
CA PHE A 147 2.32 -5.17 3.68
C PHE A 147 3.72 -5.79 3.56
N ARG A 148 4.31 -6.16 4.70
CA ARG A 148 5.64 -6.82 4.77
C ARG A 148 5.57 -8.31 4.51
N GLY A 149 4.40 -8.92 4.60
CA GLY A 149 4.15 -10.35 4.44
C GLY A 149 4.35 -10.90 3.03
N LYS A 150 4.94 -10.12 2.11
CA LYS A 150 5.48 -10.61 0.85
C LYS A 150 6.66 -11.56 1.10
N LYS A 151 6.33 -12.84 1.26
CA LYS A 151 7.13 -13.96 0.74
C LYS A 151 6.19 -15.13 0.45
N ALA A 152 5.82 -15.26 -0.83
CA ALA A 152 5.55 -16.50 -1.54
C ALA A 152 5.19 -16.09 -2.98
N GLY A 153 6.22 -15.73 -3.74
CA GLY A 153 6.28 -16.16 -5.14
C GLY A 153 6.96 -17.52 -5.12
#